data_AF-A0A1G0L8G1-F1
#
_entry.id   AF-A0A1G0L8G1-F1
#
_cell.length_a   1.000
_cell.length_b   1.000
_cell.length_c   1.000
_cell.angle_alpha   90.00
_cell.angle_beta   90.00
_cell.angle_gamma   90.00
#
_symmetry.space_group_name_H-M   'P 1'
#
loop_
_entity.id
_entity.type
_entity.pdbx_description
1 polymer ?
#
loop_
_entity_poly.entity_id
_entity_poly.type
_entity_poly.pdbx_seq_one_letter_code
_entity_poly.pdbx_strand_id
1 'polypeptide(L)'
;MTSMTKKELVKTTKPRYLKADKKSKGKILDEFCSNVGFNRKYAVTILQAGYEYEQVEKCGRKRRKIVYGSAVILPVIKIWELLEYPCGKRLQPVLASTAKAMMRHGELAISQKAVEQLSRISAKTLDRRLGKERTIRRLKRNRGTTRHGSLLKSSIPIRITEWDTNELGFMEMDTVAHNGGDPAGEFIYSLDLVEIYTGWSEQIAIMGKGQLGVVKAIDQVKQGLPFQIKGCDSDSGSEFINWHLVDYCQKNSLYFTRSRPDRKNDNAYVEQKNNTHIRHWLGYGRYDTIEQLKMINDLYRNELRLFNNFFRPVMKIKSKEKINNSVCKKTYDQAQTPYRRLMSSGQISDEKKQALKELYLSLNPVQLKRAIDEKLNQIKNFKPIYFKNLSTSMVRNYVSQPVGAMVRFLND
;
A
#
# COMPACT_ATOMS: atom_id res chain seq x y z
N MET A 1 -24.87 -15.96 -33.75
CA MET A 1 -24.25 -16.99 -34.60
C MET A 1 -22.91 -17.42 -33.99
N THR A 2 -22.71 -18.70 -33.67
CA THR A 2 -21.46 -19.18 -33.02
C THR A 2 -20.31 -19.31 -34.03
N SER A 3 -19.08 -19.44 -33.53
CA SER A 3 -17.89 -19.60 -34.40
C SER A 3 -17.92 -20.89 -35.24
N MET A 4 -18.64 -21.92 -34.82
CA MET A 4 -18.80 -23.17 -35.59
C MET A 4 -19.78 -22.98 -36.74
N THR A 5 -20.95 -22.37 -36.49
CA THR A 5 -21.94 -22.07 -37.53
C THR A 5 -21.39 -21.17 -38.64
N LYS A 6 -20.50 -20.23 -38.30
CA LYS A 6 -19.82 -19.38 -39.31
C LYS A 6 -18.87 -20.19 -40.21
N LYS A 7 -18.20 -21.22 -39.68
CA LYS A 7 -17.30 -22.09 -40.46
C LYS A 7 -18.07 -22.95 -41.44
N GLU A 8 -19.15 -23.56 -40.99
CA GLU A 8 -20.03 -24.38 -41.83
C GLU A 8 -20.62 -23.55 -42.97
N LEU A 9 -21.07 -22.32 -42.69
CA LEU A 9 -21.62 -21.44 -43.71
C LEU A 9 -20.57 -20.98 -44.73
N VAL A 10 -19.32 -20.76 -44.33
CA VAL A 10 -18.21 -20.51 -45.28
C VAL A 10 -17.97 -21.74 -46.16
N LYS A 11 -17.98 -22.95 -45.58
CA LYS A 11 -17.74 -24.22 -46.30
C LYS A 11 -18.82 -24.50 -47.34
N THR A 12 -20.09 -24.21 -47.03
CA THR A 12 -21.22 -24.41 -47.96
C THR A 12 -21.30 -23.31 -49.02
N THR A 13 -20.97 -22.06 -48.67
CA THR A 13 -21.10 -20.91 -49.58
C THR A 13 -19.92 -20.82 -50.56
N LYS A 14 -18.71 -21.21 -50.16
CA LYS A 14 -17.48 -21.08 -50.96
C LYS A 14 -17.57 -21.79 -52.33
N PRO A 15 -17.99 -23.06 -52.44
CA PRO A 15 -18.13 -23.72 -53.76
C PRO A 15 -19.14 -23.02 -54.68
N ARG A 16 -20.25 -22.53 -54.12
CA ARG A 16 -21.28 -21.78 -54.87
C ARG A 16 -20.74 -20.44 -55.36
N TYR A 17 -20.00 -19.74 -54.51
CA TYR A 17 -19.35 -18.47 -54.87
C TYR A 17 -18.31 -18.66 -55.97
N LEU A 18 -17.49 -19.72 -55.92
CA LEU A 18 -16.44 -19.95 -56.93
C LEU A 18 -17.00 -20.27 -58.32
N LYS A 19 -18.11 -21.01 -58.40
CA LYS A 19 -18.79 -21.39 -59.65
C LYS A 19 -19.71 -20.31 -60.25
N ALA A 20 -20.03 -19.28 -59.48
CA ALA A 20 -20.99 -18.25 -59.89
C ALA A 20 -20.39 -17.22 -60.87
N ASP A 21 -21.25 -16.69 -61.75
CA ASP A 21 -20.95 -15.55 -62.62
C ASP A 21 -20.89 -14.23 -61.82
N LYS A 22 -20.47 -13.14 -62.46
CA LYS A 22 -20.25 -11.86 -61.78
C LYS A 22 -21.51 -11.32 -61.09
N LYS A 23 -22.69 -11.49 -61.71
CA LYS A 23 -23.98 -11.02 -61.18
C LYS A 23 -24.44 -11.86 -59.99
N SER A 24 -24.29 -13.19 -60.06
CA SER A 24 -24.68 -14.10 -58.97
C SER A 24 -23.72 -14.04 -57.78
N LYS A 25 -22.42 -13.79 -58.01
CA LYS A 25 -21.44 -13.54 -56.94
C LYS A 25 -21.83 -12.35 -56.06
N GLY A 26 -22.37 -11.29 -56.66
CA GLY A 26 -22.90 -10.13 -55.92
C GLY A 26 -23.99 -10.55 -54.93
N LYS A 27 -25.01 -11.27 -55.41
CA LYS A 27 -26.14 -11.75 -54.59
C LYS A 27 -25.69 -12.70 -53.47
N ILE A 28 -24.79 -13.64 -53.78
CA ILE A 28 -24.23 -14.58 -52.80
C ILE A 28 -23.48 -13.81 -51.70
N LEU A 29 -22.73 -12.77 -52.05
CA LEU A 29 -22.03 -11.93 -51.06
C LEU A 29 -23.00 -11.13 -50.19
N ASP A 30 -24.07 -10.57 -50.76
CA ASP A 30 -25.08 -9.82 -50.01
C ASP A 30 -25.78 -10.71 -48.97
N GLU A 31 -26.24 -11.89 -49.39
CA GLU A 31 -26.86 -12.90 -48.52
C GLU A 31 -25.87 -13.36 -47.43
N PHE A 32 -24.64 -13.70 -47.81
CA PHE A 32 -23.62 -14.16 -46.89
C PHE A 32 -23.22 -13.08 -45.85
N CYS A 33 -23.09 -11.82 -46.27
CA CYS A 33 -22.78 -10.72 -45.36
C CYS A 33 -23.95 -10.43 -44.41
N SER A 34 -25.19 -10.49 -44.89
CA SER A 34 -26.41 -10.32 -44.07
C SER A 34 -26.50 -11.41 -42.98
N ASN A 35 -26.20 -12.66 -43.34
CA ASN A 35 -26.25 -13.77 -42.41
C ASN A 35 -25.11 -13.73 -41.38
N VAL A 36 -23.87 -13.48 -41.81
CA VAL A 36 -22.68 -13.63 -40.94
C VAL A 36 -22.30 -12.33 -40.21
N GLY A 37 -22.77 -11.19 -40.71
CA GLY A 37 -22.38 -9.85 -40.25
C GLY A 37 -20.95 -9.45 -40.64
N PHE A 38 -20.41 -10.02 -41.73
CA PHE A 38 -19.08 -9.69 -42.22
C PHE A 38 -19.11 -8.52 -43.20
N ASN A 39 -18.03 -7.74 -43.23
CA ASN A 39 -17.83 -6.74 -44.28
C ASN A 39 -17.62 -7.45 -45.63
N ARG A 40 -18.22 -6.91 -46.70
CA ARG A 40 -18.13 -7.45 -48.06
C ARG A 40 -16.69 -7.72 -48.52
N LYS A 41 -15.73 -6.84 -48.23
CA LYS A 41 -14.31 -7.06 -48.57
C LYS A 41 -13.75 -8.30 -47.90
N TYR A 42 -14.07 -8.49 -46.61
CA TYR A 42 -13.64 -9.68 -45.86
C TYR A 42 -14.33 -10.95 -46.38
N ALA A 43 -15.62 -10.89 -46.69
CA ALA A 43 -16.37 -12.00 -47.30
C ALA A 43 -15.78 -12.44 -48.65
N VAL A 44 -15.38 -11.50 -49.50
CA VAL A 44 -14.69 -11.80 -50.76
C VAL A 44 -13.38 -12.54 -50.50
N THR A 45 -12.55 -12.06 -49.57
CA THR A 45 -11.27 -12.69 -49.23
C THR A 45 -11.45 -14.12 -48.74
N ILE A 46 -12.40 -14.38 -47.83
CA ILE A 46 -12.57 -15.73 -47.27
C ILE A 46 -13.20 -16.75 -48.23
N LEU A 47 -13.97 -16.29 -49.23
CA LEU A 47 -14.61 -17.14 -50.24
C LEU A 47 -13.72 -17.37 -51.49
N GLN A 48 -12.54 -16.75 -51.57
CA GLN A 48 -11.57 -17.00 -52.66
C GLN A 48 -10.99 -18.42 -52.57
N ALA A 49 -10.65 -19.00 -53.74
CA ALA A 49 -10.19 -20.38 -53.85
C ALA A 49 -9.01 -20.68 -52.92
N GLY A 50 -7.98 -19.83 -52.93
CA GLY A 50 -6.76 -19.98 -52.14
C GLY A 50 -6.86 -19.59 -50.65
N TYR A 51 -8.02 -19.15 -50.15
CA TYR A 51 -8.17 -18.81 -48.73
C TYR A 51 -8.73 -19.98 -47.92
N GLU A 52 -7.91 -20.58 -47.06
CA GLU A 52 -8.33 -21.69 -46.20
C GLU A 52 -8.80 -21.19 -44.83
N TYR A 53 -10.12 -20.99 -44.70
CA TYR A 53 -10.73 -20.46 -43.46
C TYR A 53 -10.50 -21.37 -42.23
N GLU A 54 -10.28 -22.67 -42.44
CA GLU A 54 -10.01 -23.65 -41.38
C GLU A 54 -8.55 -23.65 -40.91
N GLN A 55 -7.60 -23.30 -41.81
CA GLN A 55 -6.16 -23.30 -41.55
C GLN A 55 -5.59 -21.92 -41.19
N VAL A 56 -6.44 -20.91 -40.97
CA VAL A 56 -5.97 -19.67 -40.37
C VAL A 56 -5.56 -19.97 -38.94
N GLU A 57 -4.31 -20.40 -38.76
CA GLU A 57 -3.63 -20.31 -37.48
C GLU A 57 -3.93 -18.90 -36.99
N LYS A 58 -4.48 -18.78 -35.78
CA LYS A 58 -4.47 -17.50 -35.08
C LYS A 58 -3.00 -17.15 -34.96
N CYS A 59 -2.46 -16.45 -35.93
CA CYS A 59 -1.08 -16.01 -35.96
C CYS A 59 -0.99 -15.07 -34.77
N GLY A 60 -0.63 -15.64 -33.63
CA GLY A 60 -0.60 -14.92 -32.38
C GLY A 60 0.28 -13.71 -32.62
N ARG A 61 -0.14 -12.54 -32.13
CA ARG A 61 0.68 -11.32 -32.23
C ARG A 61 2.14 -11.69 -32.00
N LYS A 62 3.00 -11.39 -32.98
CA LYS A 62 4.45 -11.69 -32.92
C LYS A 62 4.94 -11.43 -31.50
N ARG A 63 5.60 -12.42 -30.89
CA ARG A 63 6.12 -12.27 -29.51
C ARG A 63 6.98 -11.01 -29.49
N ARG A 64 6.57 -10.02 -28.70
CA ARG A 64 7.30 -8.76 -28.60
C ARG A 64 8.72 -9.05 -28.13
N LYS A 65 9.72 -8.39 -28.75
CA LYS A 65 11.12 -8.47 -28.30
C LYS A 65 11.19 -8.20 -26.80
N ILE A 66 11.94 -9.04 -26.08
CA ILE A 66 12.13 -8.89 -24.64
C ILE A 66 13.13 -7.75 -24.43
N VAL A 67 12.61 -6.56 -24.10
CA VAL A 67 13.42 -5.36 -23.83
C VAL A 67 14.13 -5.44 -22.48
N TYR A 68 13.51 -6.08 -21.48
CA TYR A 68 14.00 -6.16 -20.10
C TYR A 68 14.36 -7.60 -19.74
N GLY A 69 15.63 -7.94 -19.91
CA GLY A 69 16.19 -9.26 -19.58
C GLY A 69 16.42 -9.49 -18.08
N SER A 70 17.07 -10.60 -17.74
CA SER A 70 17.38 -10.99 -16.35
C SER A 70 18.19 -9.93 -15.60
N ALA A 71 19.16 -9.31 -16.28
CA ALA A 71 20.01 -8.25 -15.73
C ALA A 71 19.22 -7.04 -15.17
N VAL A 72 17.99 -6.80 -15.64
CA VAL A 72 17.11 -5.75 -15.10
C VAL A 72 16.14 -6.33 -14.09
N ILE A 73 15.52 -7.47 -14.41
CA ILE A 73 14.42 -8.02 -13.60
C ILE A 73 14.90 -8.55 -12.24
N LEU A 74 16.09 -9.14 -12.15
CA LEU A 74 16.64 -9.59 -10.86
C LEU A 74 16.82 -8.42 -9.87
N PRO A 75 17.45 -7.29 -10.24
CA PRO A 75 17.43 -6.07 -9.42
C PRO A 75 16.03 -5.59 -9.05
N VAL A 76 15.07 -5.61 -9.99
CA VAL A 76 13.69 -5.23 -9.70
C VAL A 76 13.10 -6.09 -8.58
N ILE A 77 13.32 -7.40 -8.61
CA ILE A 77 12.80 -8.31 -7.59
C ILE A 77 13.40 -7.99 -6.22
N LYS A 78 14.73 -7.82 -6.14
CA LYS A 78 15.41 -7.44 -4.89
C LYS A 78 14.87 -6.14 -4.30
N ILE A 79 14.72 -5.10 -5.13
CA ILE A 79 14.18 -3.80 -4.67
C ILE A 79 12.70 -3.93 -4.28
N TRP A 80 11.93 -4.73 -5.03
CA TRP A 80 10.52 -4.95 -4.75
C TRP A 80 10.30 -5.69 -3.42
N GLU A 81 11.12 -6.68 -3.11
CA GLU A 81 11.17 -7.36 -1.80
C GLU A 81 11.56 -6.41 -0.69
N LEU A 82 12.67 -5.68 -0.88
CA LEU A 82 13.18 -4.69 0.08
C LEU A 82 12.09 -3.70 0.50
N LEU A 83 11.31 -3.19 -0.46
CA LEU A 83 10.29 -2.17 -0.23
C LEU A 83 8.92 -2.72 0.21
N GLU A 84 8.83 -3.97 0.65
CA GLU A 84 7.59 -4.62 1.10
C GLU A 84 6.53 -4.74 -0.01
N TYR A 85 6.98 -5.19 -1.18
CA TYR A 85 6.14 -5.62 -2.30
C TYR A 85 5.15 -4.58 -2.87
N PRO A 86 5.53 -3.31 -3.09
CA PRO A 86 4.62 -2.30 -3.65
C PRO A 86 4.11 -2.67 -5.05
N CYS A 87 2.94 -2.16 -5.42
CA CYS A 87 2.45 -2.31 -6.79
C CYS A 87 3.32 -1.55 -7.79
N GLY A 88 3.28 -1.91 -9.07
CA GLY A 88 4.13 -1.32 -10.10
C GLY A 88 4.02 0.21 -10.19
N LYS A 89 2.84 0.78 -9.93
CA LYS A 89 2.62 2.24 -9.88
C LYS A 89 3.39 2.94 -8.74
N ARG A 90 3.52 2.29 -7.59
CA ARG A 90 4.29 2.79 -6.44
C ARG A 90 5.78 2.51 -6.59
N LEU A 91 6.13 1.34 -7.11
CA LEU A 91 7.52 0.91 -7.28
C LEU A 91 8.26 1.73 -8.34
N GLN A 92 7.64 1.98 -9.50
CA GLN A 92 8.32 2.57 -10.66
C GLN A 92 9.06 3.88 -10.34
N PRO A 93 8.46 4.87 -9.64
CA PRO A 93 9.12 6.17 -9.41
C PRO A 93 10.34 6.12 -8.49
N VAL A 94 10.43 5.10 -7.63
CA VAL A 94 11.53 4.96 -6.65
C VAL A 94 12.58 3.95 -7.08
N LEU A 95 12.28 3.12 -8.09
CA LEU A 95 13.10 1.97 -8.49
C LEU A 95 14.56 2.35 -8.79
N ALA A 96 14.78 3.33 -9.66
CA ALA A 96 16.12 3.75 -10.05
C ALA A 96 16.90 4.40 -8.90
N SER A 97 16.23 5.16 -8.03
CA SER A 97 16.89 5.76 -6.86
C SER A 97 17.23 4.77 -5.77
N THR A 98 16.35 3.80 -5.51
CA THR A 98 16.65 2.73 -4.55
C THR A 98 17.78 1.86 -5.07
N ALA A 99 17.80 1.55 -6.38
CA ALA A 99 18.94 0.87 -7.00
C ALA A 99 20.25 1.64 -6.80
N LYS A 100 20.26 2.95 -7.08
CA LYS A 100 21.43 3.81 -6.83
C LYS A 100 21.84 3.83 -5.37
N ALA A 101 20.90 3.89 -4.43
CA ALA A 101 21.20 3.84 -3.00
C ALA A 101 21.85 2.50 -2.61
N MET A 102 21.31 1.37 -3.07
CA MET A 102 21.92 0.05 -2.86
C MET A 102 23.33 -0.05 -3.47
N MET A 103 23.52 0.51 -4.67
CA MET A 103 24.84 0.54 -5.33
C MET A 103 25.88 1.33 -4.53
N ARG A 104 25.51 2.49 -3.95
CA ARG A 104 26.43 3.29 -3.13
C ARG A 104 27.03 2.52 -1.96
N HIS A 105 26.29 1.56 -1.41
CA HIS A 105 26.72 0.74 -0.27
C HIS A 105 27.13 -0.69 -0.67
N GLY A 106 27.33 -0.96 -1.96
CA GLY A 106 27.79 -2.28 -2.44
C GLY A 106 26.75 -3.41 -2.37
N GLU A 107 25.49 -3.12 -2.02
CA GLU A 107 24.42 -4.13 -1.88
C GLU A 107 23.86 -4.61 -3.24
N LEU A 108 24.17 -3.88 -4.31
CA LEU A 108 23.71 -4.17 -5.66
C LEU A 108 24.76 -3.77 -6.71
N ALA A 109 25.16 -4.71 -7.56
CA ALA A 109 26.04 -4.44 -8.70
C ALA A 109 25.23 -4.54 -10.01
N ILE A 110 24.99 -3.40 -10.65
CA ILE A 110 24.29 -3.32 -11.95
C ILE A 110 24.97 -2.30 -12.87
N SER A 111 24.92 -2.54 -14.18
CA SER A 111 25.49 -1.61 -15.17
C SER A 111 24.66 -0.33 -15.28
N GLN A 112 25.29 0.76 -15.74
CA GLN A 112 24.61 2.03 -15.98
C GLN A 112 23.43 1.89 -16.95
N LYS A 113 23.59 1.05 -18.00
CA LYS A 113 22.53 0.70 -18.93
C LYS A 113 21.32 0.05 -18.24
N ALA A 114 21.55 -0.81 -17.24
CA ALA A 114 20.47 -1.40 -16.47
C ALA A 114 19.75 -0.35 -15.60
N VAL A 115 20.48 0.60 -14.99
CA VAL A 115 19.89 1.72 -14.23
C VAL A 115 18.98 2.58 -15.11
N GLU A 116 19.39 2.88 -16.34
CA GLU A 116 18.56 3.58 -17.32
C GLU A 116 17.32 2.78 -17.73
N GLN A 117 17.45 1.46 -17.85
CA GLN A 117 16.30 0.60 -18.10
C GLN A 117 15.32 0.58 -16.91
N LEU A 118 15.81 0.65 -15.67
CA LEU A 118 14.99 0.75 -14.46
C LEU A 118 14.23 2.08 -14.37
N SER A 119 14.76 3.18 -14.90
CA SER A 119 14.02 4.45 -14.93
C SER A 119 12.93 4.47 -16.01
N ARG A 120 13.13 3.76 -17.13
CA ARG A 120 12.20 3.72 -18.28
C ARG A 120 11.11 2.64 -18.18
N ILE A 121 11.30 1.61 -17.38
CA ILE A 121 10.34 0.50 -17.28
C ILE A 121 8.98 0.99 -16.76
N SER A 122 7.90 0.70 -17.50
CA SER A 122 6.55 1.13 -17.10
C SER A 122 6.01 0.33 -15.92
N ALA A 123 5.16 0.97 -15.11
CA ALA A 123 4.42 0.33 -14.01
C ALA A 123 3.65 -0.94 -14.44
N LYS A 124 3.00 -0.90 -15.63
CA LYS A 124 2.27 -2.06 -16.18
C LYS A 124 3.21 -3.22 -16.52
N THR A 125 4.40 -2.92 -17.04
CA THR A 125 5.43 -3.93 -17.31
C THR A 125 5.95 -4.53 -16.00
N LEU A 126 6.19 -3.73 -14.96
CA LEU A 126 6.60 -4.21 -13.64
C LEU A 126 5.56 -5.18 -13.07
N ASP A 127 4.29 -4.79 -13.00
CA ASP A 127 3.22 -5.66 -12.47
C ASP A 127 3.10 -6.97 -13.26
N ARG A 128 3.24 -6.92 -14.60
CA ARG A 128 3.23 -8.13 -15.44
C ARG A 128 4.44 -9.03 -15.17
N ARG A 129 5.64 -8.47 -15.04
CA ARG A 129 6.89 -9.24 -14.85
C ARG A 129 6.98 -9.84 -13.45
N LEU A 130 6.55 -9.10 -12.44
CA LEU A 130 6.47 -9.55 -11.04
C LEU A 130 5.28 -10.48 -10.77
N GLY A 131 4.39 -10.68 -11.75
CA GLY A 131 3.21 -11.54 -11.60
C GLY A 131 3.57 -12.98 -11.23
N LYS A 132 4.61 -13.56 -11.84
CA LYS A 132 5.09 -14.91 -11.48
C LYS A 132 5.63 -14.96 -10.06
N GLU A 133 6.47 -14.00 -9.69
CA GLU A 133 7.08 -13.90 -8.35
C GLU A 133 6.03 -13.79 -7.24
N ARG A 134 4.95 -13.05 -7.48
CA ARG A 134 3.80 -12.94 -6.56
C ARG A 134 3.11 -14.27 -6.32
N THR A 135 2.96 -15.07 -7.37
CA THR A 135 2.36 -16.42 -7.27
C THR A 135 3.29 -17.37 -6.52
N ILE A 136 4.58 -17.39 -6.86
CA ILE A 136 5.59 -18.25 -6.23
C ILE A 136 5.67 -17.99 -4.73
N ARG A 137 5.79 -16.71 -4.33
CA ARG A 137 5.86 -16.30 -2.91
C ARG A 137 4.52 -16.33 -2.19
N ARG A 138 3.44 -16.76 -2.86
CA ARG A 138 2.07 -16.81 -2.31
C ARG A 138 1.64 -15.48 -1.68
N LEU A 139 2.03 -14.36 -2.28
CA LEU A 139 1.84 -12.99 -1.74
C LEU A 139 0.38 -12.51 -1.77
N LYS A 140 -0.62 -13.40 -1.82
CA LYS A 140 -2.04 -13.06 -1.69
C LYS A 140 -2.87 -14.18 -1.07
N ARG A 141 -3.35 -13.96 0.17
CA ARG A 141 -4.77 -14.18 0.54
C ARG A 141 -5.28 -13.53 1.83
N ASN A 142 -4.57 -12.63 2.49
CA ASN A 142 -5.19 -11.78 3.53
C ASN A 142 -5.85 -10.54 2.91
N ARG A 143 -6.78 -10.74 1.97
CA ARG A 143 -7.87 -9.77 1.85
C ARG A 143 -8.79 -10.13 3.01
N GLY A 144 -8.65 -9.43 4.14
CA GLY A 144 -9.63 -9.54 5.22
C GLY A 144 -11.02 -9.54 4.61
N THR A 145 -11.83 -10.51 5.01
CA THR A 145 -13.25 -10.64 4.66
C THR A 145 -14.08 -9.44 5.12
N THR A 146 -13.49 -8.51 5.87
CA THR A 146 -13.98 -7.15 6.08
C THR A 146 -13.91 -6.33 4.79
N ARG A 147 -14.86 -6.60 3.88
CA ARG A 147 -15.37 -5.57 2.97
C ARG A 147 -15.74 -4.38 3.84
N HIS A 148 -15.00 -3.27 3.71
CA HIS A 148 -15.40 -2.02 4.35
C HIS A 148 -16.84 -1.69 3.92
N GLY A 149 -17.67 -1.36 4.91
CA GLY A 149 -19.13 -1.32 4.80
C GLY A 149 -19.69 -0.67 3.54
N SER A 150 -20.76 -1.30 3.06
CA SER A 150 -21.70 -0.99 1.97
C SER A 150 -21.71 0.43 1.37
N LEU A 151 -21.72 0.44 0.03
CA LEU A 151 -22.44 1.30 -0.93
C LEU A 151 -22.95 2.68 -0.46
N LEU A 152 -23.74 2.75 0.62
CA LEU A 152 -24.24 3.97 1.25
C LEU A 152 -23.14 4.94 1.73
N LYS A 153 -21.94 4.45 2.07
CA LYS A 153 -20.81 5.30 2.47
C LYS A 153 -20.18 6.07 1.31
N SER A 154 -20.35 5.58 0.08
CA SER A 154 -19.77 6.21 -1.13
C SER A 154 -20.68 7.25 -1.78
N SER A 155 -21.92 7.37 -1.32
CA SER A 155 -22.92 8.32 -1.83
C SER A 155 -22.98 9.65 -1.07
N ILE A 156 -22.27 9.80 0.06
CA ILE A 156 -22.28 11.01 0.88
C ILE A 156 -21.10 11.92 0.48
N PRO A 157 -21.35 13.15 -0.02
CA PRO A 157 -20.30 14.13 -0.26
C PRO A 157 -19.54 14.45 1.04
N ILE A 158 -18.21 14.45 0.96
CA ILE A 158 -17.33 14.76 2.09
C ILE A 158 -17.12 16.27 2.11
N ARG A 159 -17.52 16.94 3.21
CA ARG A 159 -17.11 18.33 3.49
C ARG A 159 -15.69 18.27 4.03
N ILE A 160 -14.76 18.86 3.30
CA ILE A 160 -13.33 18.96 3.63
C ILE A 160 -13.20 20.06 4.70
N THR A 161 -12.56 19.74 5.81
CA THR A 161 -12.04 20.74 6.76
C THR A 161 -11.15 21.73 5.98
N GLU A 162 -11.28 23.02 6.24
CA GLU A 162 -10.68 24.14 5.48
C GLU A 162 -9.15 24.25 5.60
N TRP A 163 -8.45 23.13 5.72
CA TRP A 163 -6.99 23.11 5.75
C TRP A 163 -6.45 23.03 4.34
N ASP A 164 -5.54 23.94 3.99
CA ASP A 164 -4.83 23.82 2.74
C ASP A 164 -3.90 22.61 2.80
N THR A 165 -4.34 21.50 2.22
CA THR A 165 -3.54 20.27 2.09
C THR A 165 -2.26 20.44 1.26
N ASN A 166 -2.02 21.63 0.71
CA ASN A 166 -0.81 22.05 0.02
C ASN A 166 0.23 22.71 0.94
N GLU A 167 -0.13 23.06 2.19
CA GLU A 167 0.80 23.61 3.16
C GLU A 167 1.45 22.52 4.02
N LEU A 168 2.74 22.67 4.23
CA LEU A 168 3.56 21.84 5.11
C LEU A 168 3.32 22.20 6.57
N GLY A 169 3.25 21.18 7.42
CA GLY A 169 3.25 21.34 8.88
C GLY A 169 1.93 21.00 9.56
N PHE A 170 0.90 20.63 8.80
CA PHE A 170 -0.34 20.07 9.37
C PHE A 170 -0.20 18.56 9.52
N MET A 171 -0.40 18.07 10.73
CA MET A 171 -0.25 16.66 11.11
C MET A 171 -1.61 16.06 11.48
N GLU A 172 -1.93 14.89 10.97
CA GLU A 172 -2.96 14.02 11.54
C GLU A 172 -2.34 13.09 12.58
N MET A 173 -3.03 12.87 13.69
CA MET A 173 -2.60 11.95 14.74
C MET A 173 -3.69 10.95 15.12
N ASP A 174 -3.27 9.73 15.45
CA ASP A 174 -4.15 8.66 15.92
C ASP A 174 -3.32 7.70 16.80
N THR A 175 -4.00 6.92 17.65
CA THR A 175 -3.35 5.88 18.44
C THR A 175 -3.71 4.47 17.97
N VAL A 176 -2.74 3.57 18.09
CA VAL A 176 -2.93 2.14 17.86
C VAL A 176 -2.64 1.39 19.16
N ALA A 177 -3.67 0.75 19.70
CA ALA A 177 -3.57 -0.13 20.86
C ALA A 177 -2.83 -1.44 20.53
N HIS A 178 -1.86 -1.82 21.37
CA HIS A 178 -1.20 -3.13 21.32
C HIS A 178 -1.66 -4.02 22.47
N ASN A 179 -2.93 -4.39 22.44
CA ASN A 179 -3.60 -5.07 23.55
C ASN A 179 -3.83 -6.57 23.31
N GLY A 180 -3.45 -7.10 22.14
CA GLY A 180 -3.67 -8.52 21.82
C GLY A 180 -5.13 -8.94 21.66
N GLY A 181 -6.07 -7.99 21.65
CA GLY A 181 -7.51 -8.26 21.72
C GLY A 181 -8.11 -8.20 23.12
N ASP A 182 -7.31 -8.04 24.18
CA ASP A 182 -7.77 -7.88 25.56
C ASP A 182 -7.53 -6.44 26.05
N PRO A 183 -8.57 -5.62 26.25
CA PRO A 183 -8.43 -4.25 26.74
C PRO A 183 -8.13 -4.14 28.24
N ALA A 184 -8.06 -5.24 28.98
CA ALA A 184 -7.76 -5.21 30.41
C ALA A 184 -6.30 -4.82 30.70
N GLY A 185 -6.09 -4.12 31.80
CA GLY A 185 -4.78 -3.70 32.28
C GLY A 185 -4.13 -2.57 31.48
N GLU A 186 -2.91 -2.22 31.87
CA GLU A 186 -2.10 -1.24 31.15
C GLU A 186 -1.31 -1.94 30.04
N PHE A 187 -1.21 -1.27 28.88
CA PHE A 187 -0.47 -1.75 27.72
C PHE A 187 -0.02 -0.58 26.86
N ILE A 188 0.80 -0.87 25.86
CA ILE A 188 1.45 0.12 25.01
C ILE A 188 0.50 0.58 23.91
N TYR A 189 0.51 1.90 23.66
CA TYR A 189 -0.10 2.52 22.50
C TYR A 189 0.99 3.08 21.59
N SER A 190 0.81 2.97 20.28
CA SER A 190 1.62 3.72 19.31
C SER A 190 0.84 4.93 18.82
N LEU A 191 1.37 6.11 19.08
CA LEU A 191 0.93 7.36 18.48
C LEU A 191 1.57 7.47 17.09
N ASP A 192 0.75 7.54 16.04
CA ASP A 192 1.18 7.79 14.67
C ASP A 192 0.91 9.27 14.36
N LEU A 193 1.92 10.01 13.91
CA LEU A 193 1.77 11.37 13.43
C LEU A 193 2.12 11.42 11.95
N VAL A 194 1.20 11.93 11.12
CA VAL A 194 1.32 11.94 9.67
C VAL A 194 1.12 13.35 9.12
N GLU A 195 2.15 13.90 8.52
CA GLU A 195 2.11 15.19 7.84
C GLU A 195 1.32 15.08 6.53
N ILE A 196 0.33 15.96 6.36
CA ILE A 196 -0.67 15.86 5.30
C ILE A 196 -0.05 16.11 3.92
N TYR A 197 0.80 17.14 3.75
CA TYR A 197 1.32 17.55 2.44
C TYR A 197 2.20 16.48 1.80
N THR A 198 3.23 16.06 2.50
CA THR A 198 4.28 15.12 2.07
C THR A 198 3.91 13.66 2.34
N GLY A 199 3.13 13.39 3.38
CA GLY A 199 2.92 12.05 3.93
C GLY A 199 4.09 11.57 4.81
N TRP A 200 4.92 12.49 5.30
CA TRP A 200 5.96 12.23 6.30
C TRP A 200 5.30 11.70 7.56
N SER A 201 5.85 10.64 8.13
CA SER A 201 5.24 10.01 9.30
C SER A 201 6.25 9.69 10.36
N GLU A 202 5.91 9.93 11.62
CA GLU A 202 6.70 9.63 12.81
C GLU A 202 5.83 8.84 13.77
N GLN A 203 6.38 7.74 14.30
CA GLN A 203 5.70 6.90 15.28
C GLN A 203 6.42 6.98 16.62
N ILE A 204 5.64 6.97 17.71
CA ILE A 204 6.17 6.93 19.06
C ILE A 204 5.27 6.07 19.94
N ALA A 205 5.87 5.19 20.72
CA ALA A 205 5.14 4.34 21.65
C ALA A 205 5.08 4.98 23.03
N ILE A 206 3.91 4.88 23.68
CA ILE A 206 3.61 5.39 25.02
C ILE A 206 2.99 4.27 25.86
N MET A 207 3.24 4.28 27.17
CA MET A 207 2.56 3.36 28.10
C MET A 207 1.20 3.93 28.48
N GLY A 208 0.16 3.10 28.35
CA GLY A 208 -1.22 3.48 28.66
C GLY A 208 -1.78 4.59 27.77
N LYS A 209 -3.01 5.04 28.10
CA LYS A 209 -3.66 6.20 27.47
C LYS A 209 -3.44 7.50 28.24
N GLY A 210 -2.33 7.61 28.97
CA GLY A 210 -2.04 8.77 29.81
C GLY A 210 -1.90 10.03 28.95
N GLN A 211 -2.74 11.04 29.21
CA GLN A 211 -2.79 12.25 28.38
C GLN A 211 -1.48 13.08 28.46
N LEU A 212 -0.81 13.09 29.62
CA LEU A 212 0.53 13.68 29.77
C LEU A 212 1.59 12.94 28.95
N GLY A 213 1.40 11.64 28.71
CA GLY A 213 2.26 10.83 27.85
C GLY A 213 2.19 11.26 26.40
N VAL A 214 0.98 11.56 25.90
CA VAL A 214 0.75 12.04 24.52
C VAL A 214 1.45 13.39 24.28
N VAL A 215 1.30 14.35 25.20
CA VAL A 215 1.96 15.67 25.07
C VAL A 215 3.48 15.52 25.02
N LYS A 216 4.07 14.76 25.97
CA LYS A 216 5.51 14.47 25.97
C LYS A 216 5.98 13.79 24.69
N ALA A 217 5.16 12.89 24.15
CA ALA A 217 5.47 12.17 22.93
C ALA A 217 5.47 13.11 21.71
N ILE A 218 4.51 14.03 21.61
CA ILE A 218 4.46 15.06 20.57
C ILE A 218 5.68 15.98 20.65
N ASP A 219 6.06 16.43 21.85
CA ASP A 219 7.26 17.25 22.08
C ASP A 219 8.53 16.55 21.59
N GLN A 220 8.67 15.26 21.92
CA GLN A 220 9.82 14.47 21.50
C GLN A 220 9.90 14.31 19.98
N VAL A 221 8.75 14.09 19.31
CA VAL A 221 8.69 14.00 17.85
C VAL A 221 9.02 15.35 17.21
N LYS A 222 8.47 16.44 17.75
CA LYS A 222 8.67 17.81 17.25
C LYS A 222 10.15 18.19 17.12
N GLN A 223 10.99 17.77 18.06
CA GLN A 223 12.44 18.04 18.04
C GLN A 223 13.17 17.39 16.85
N GLY A 224 12.64 16.28 16.33
CA GLY A 224 13.26 15.50 15.26
C GLY A 224 12.75 15.81 13.86
N LEU A 225 11.76 16.70 13.72
CA LEU A 225 11.13 17.00 12.43
C LEU A 225 11.96 17.99 11.59
N PRO A 226 12.00 17.80 10.26
CA PRO A 226 12.68 18.74 9.36
C PRO A 226 11.88 20.01 9.06
N PHE A 227 10.69 20.16 9.64
CA PHE A 227 9.77 21.27 9.45
C PHE A 227 9.05 21.62 10.75
N GLN A 228 8.49 22.82 10.82
CA GLN A 228 7.67 23.25 11.95
C GLN A 228 6.26 22.67 11.85
N ILE A 229 5.73 22.19 12.96
CA ILE A 229 4.32 21.83 13.07
C ILE A 229 3.52 23.13 13.17
N LYS A 230 2.53 23.31 12.30
CA LYS A 230 1.55 24.40 12.32
C LYS A 230 0.27 23.99 13.02
N GLY A 231 -0.13 22.74 12.85
CA GLY A 231 -1.37 22.23 13.45
C GLY A 231 -1.43 20.71 13.52
N CYS A 232 -2.32 20.25 14.37
CA CYS A 232 -2.56 18.85 14.71
C CYS A 232 -4.07 18.57 14.62
N ASP A 233 -4.45 17.54 13.87
CA ASP A 233 -5.82 17.03 13.83
C ASP A 233 -5.85 15.64 14.45
N SER A 234 -6.76 15.42 15.37
CA SER A 234 -6.95 14.10 16.01
C SER A 234 -8.35 13.57 15.80
N ASP A 235 -8.54 12.29 16.08
CA ASP A 235 -9.89 11.77 16.28
C ASP A 235 -10.50 12.27 17.59
N SER A 236 -11.77 11.95 17.81
CA SER A 236 -12.47 12.27 19.06
C SER A 236 -12.16 11.29 20.21
N GLY A 237 -11.02 10.60 20.17
CA GLY A 237 -10.56 9.71 21.23
C GLY A 237 -10.34 10.46 22.55
N SER A 238 -10.65 9.81 23.68
CA SER A 238 -10.51 10.41 25.01
C SER A 238 -9.06 10.72 25.40
N GLU A 239 -8.10 10.08 24.73
CA GLU A 239 -6.67 10.42 24.82
C GLU A 239 -6.31 11.80 24.25
N PHE A 240 -7.09 12.32 23.30
CA PHE A 240 -6.83 13.58 22.60
C PHE A 240 -7.76 14.70 23.05
N ILE A 241 -8.99 14.38 23.46
CA ILE A 241 -9.92 15.35 24.04
C ILE A 241 -9.53 15.61 25.50
N ASN A 242 -8.49 16.42 25.69
CA ASN A 242 -8.03 16.84 27.00
C ASN A 242 -7.50 18.27 27.04
N TRP A 243 -7.78 18.98 28.14
CA TRP A 243 -7.21 20.27 28.51
C TRP A 243 -5.68 20.32 28.43
N HIS A 244 -4.95 19.25 28.78
CA HIS A 244 -3.48 19.28 28.64
C HIS A 244 -3.02 19.40 27.19
N LEU A 245 -3.71 18.77 26.23
CA LEU A 245 -3.35 18.87 24.82
C LEU A 245 -3.77 20.22 24.25
N VAL A 246 -4.95 20.73 24.65
CA VAL A 246 -5.41 22.08 24.28
C VAL A 246 -4.45 23.16 24.79
N ASP A 247 -4.09 23.12 26.08
CA ASP A 247 -3.14 24.05 26.70
C ASP A 247 -1.75 23.96 26.06
N TYR A 248 -1.27 22.74 25.79
CA TYR A 248 -0.02 22.55 25.05
C TYR A 248 -0.07 23.17 23.65
N CYS A 249 -1.15 22.94 22.89
CA CYS A 249 -1.32 23.52 21.56
C CYS A 249 -1.41 25.05 21.61
N GLN A 250 -2.14 25.63 22.57
CA GLN A 250 -2.22 27.07 22.77
C GLN A 250 -0.84 27.67 23.11
N LYS A 251 -0.11 27.08 24.06
CA LYS A 251 1.25 27.50 24.44
C LYS A 251 2.24 27.44 23.28
N ASN A 252 2.08 26.47 22.39
CA ASN A 252 2.95 26.28 21.23
C ASN A 252 2.43 26.96 19.95
N SER A 253 1.33 27.73 20.03
CA SER A 253 0.68 28.38 18.88
C SER A 253 0.35 27.39 17.75
N LEU A 254 -0.11 26.19 18.11
CA LEU A 254 -0.51 25.14 17.19
C LEU A 254 -2.02 25.17 16.98
N TYR A 255 -2.47 25.11 15.72
CA TYR A 255 -3.88 24.87 15.41
C TYR A 255 -4.24 23.44 15.83
N PHE A 256 -5.24 23.28 16.70
CA PHE A 256 -5.74 21.97 17.09
C PHE A 256 -7.18 21.80 16.62
N THR A 257 -7.43 20.80 15.79
CA THR A 257 -8.77 20.44 15.33
C THR A 257 -9.09 18.99 15.66
N ARG A 258 -10.38 18.67 15.55
CA ARG A 258 -10.89 17.31 15.72
C ARG A 258 -11.75 16.93 14.54
N SER A 259 -11.74 15.66 14.19
CA SER A 259 -12.71 15.09 13.26
C SER A 259 -14.14 15.19 13.79
N ARG A 260 -15.11 15.26 12.88
CA ARG A 260 -16.52 15.30 13.27
C ARG A 260 -16.99 13.93 13.77
N PRO A 261 -17.93 13.88 14.74
CA PRO A 261 -18.57 12.63 15.15
C PRO A 261 -19.07 11.82 13.94
N ASP A 262 -18.76 10.51 13.96
CA ASP A 262 -19.12 9.53 12.92
C ASP A 262 -18.60 9.79 11.49
N ARG A 263 -17.58 10.65 11.33
CA ARG A 263 -16.95 10.94 10.04
C ARG A 263 -15.53 10.37 9.94
N LYS A 264 -15.42 9.04 9.89
CA LYS A 264 -14.14 8.29 9.75
C LYS A 264 -13.25 8.72 8.56
N ASN A 265 -13.80 9.38 7.55
CA ASN A 265 -13.03 9.87 6.41
C ASN A 265 -12.22 11.14 6.71
N ASP A 266 -12.47 11.80 7.85
CA ASP A 266 -11.79 13.05 8.21
C ASP A 266 -10.31 12.78 8.59
N ASN A 267 -9.97 11.58 9.11
CA ASN A 267 -8.60 11.19 9.50
C ASN A 267 -7.95 10.18 8.54
N ALA A 268 -8.26 10.30 7.25
CA ALA A 268 -7.96 9.26 6.27
C ALA A 268 -6.45 9.04 6.03
N TYR A 269 -5.59 10.03 6.29
CA TYR A 269 -4.16 9.88 6.05
C TYR A 269 -3.51 9.06 7.16
N VAL A 270 -3.85 9.32 8.42
CA VAL A 270 -3.32 8.57 9.57
C VAL A 270 -3.89 7.14 9.64
N GLU A 271 -5.18 6.92 9.35
CA GLU A 271 -5.77 5.57 9.34
C GLU A 271 -5.05 4.62 8.37
N GLN A 272 -4.68 5.11 7.19
CA GLN A 272 -3.93 4.33 6.21
C GLN A 272 -2.51 4.00 6.71
N LYS A 273 -1.90 4.93 7.45
CA LYS A 273 -0.53 4.82 7.96
C LYS A 273 -0.46 3.90 9.17
N ASN A 274 -1.45 3.91 10.06
CA ASN A 274 -1.60 2.94 11.14
C ASN A 274 -1.48 1.49 10.66
N ASN A 275 -2.14 1.14 9.56
CA ASN A 275 -2.01 -0.20 9.00
C ASN A 275 -0.60 -0.48 8.44
N THR A 276 0.01 0.49 7.74
CA THR A 276 1.23 0.27 6.95
C THR A 276 2.55 0.60 7.66
N HIS A 277 2.49 1.31 8.79
CA HIS A 277 3.64 1.79 9.56
C HIS A 277 3.63 1.23 10.99
N ILE A 278 2.50 0.71 11.49
CA ILE A 278 2.42 0.05 12.80
C ILE A 278 2.02 -1.42 12.63
N ARG A 279 0.77 -1.69 12.23
CA ARG A 279 0.19 -3.05 12.24
C ARG A 279 0.91 -4.04 11.31
N HIS A 280 1.39 -3.58 10.16
CA HIS A 280 2.19 -4.43 9.26
C HIS A 280 3.48 -4.96 9.91
N TRP A 281 4.10 -4.15 10.78
CA TRP A 281 5.40 -4.47 11.38
C TRP A 281 5.25 -5.20 12.70
N LEU A 282 4.49 -4.62 13.63
CA LEU A 282 4.29 -5.14 14.98
C LEU A 282 3.16 -6.19 15.06
N GLY A 283 2.22 -6.16 14.13
CA GLY A 283 1.05 -7.04 14.17
C GLY A 283 -0.03 -6.51 15.13
N TYR A 284 -0.76 -7.45 15.73
CA TYR A 284 -1.85 -7.20 16.68
C TYR A 284 -1.56 -7.80 18.06
N GLY A 285 -0.28 -8.09 18.35
CA GLY A 285 0.13 -8.69 19.62
C GLY A 285 -0.10 -7.76 20.81
N ARG A 286 -0.07 -8.33 22.02
CA ARG A 286 -0.06 -7.55 23.25
C ARG A 286 1.37 -7.14 23.60
N TYR A 287 1.58 -5.85 23.88
CA TYR A 287 2.83 -5.33 24.41
C TYR A 287 2.53 -4.45 25.63
N ASP A 288 3.06 -4.83 26.78
CA ASP A 288 2.68 -4.23 28.08
C ASP A 288 3.86 -4.06 29.05
N THR A 289 5.09 -4.30 28.61
CA THR A 289 6.28 -4.07 29.47
C THR A 289 7.07 -2.82 29.10
N ILE A 290 7.78 -2.25 30.08
CA ILE A 290 8.63 -1.08 29.87
C ILE A 290 9.80 -1.42 28.93
N GLU A 291 10.32 -2.64 28.97
CA GLU A 291 11.36 -3.12 28.05
C GLU A 291 10.86 -3.15 26.61
N GLN A 292 9.65 -3.68 26.39
CA GLN A 292 9.02 -3.67 25.06
C GLN A 292 8.78 -2.24 24.57
N LEU A 293 8.35 -1.34 25.46
CA LEU A 293 8.19 0.09 25.14
C LEU A 293 9.51 0.70 24.64
N LYS A 294 10.62 0.42 25.32
CA LYS A 294 11.96 0.88 24.92
C LYS A 294 12.37 0.28 23.57
N MET A 295 12.18 -1.02 23.36
CA MET A 295 12.51 -1.70 22.10
C MET A 295 11.69 -1.16 20.92
N ILE A 296 10.39 -0.93 21.11
CA ILE A 296 9.51 -0.36 20.07
C ILE A 296 9.94 1.06 19.73
N ASN A 297 10.23 1.90 20.74
CA ASN A 297 10.68 3.26 20.51
C ASN A 297 12.07 3.34 19.86
N ASP A 298 12.97 2.42 20.20
CA ASP A 298 14.27 2.27 19.54
C ASP A 298 14.11 1.93 18.04
N LEU A 299 13.26 0.96 17.71
CA LEU A 299 12.90 0.64 16.32
C LEU A 299 12.31 1.84 15.57
N TYR A 300 11.38 2.56 16.20
CA TYR A 300 10.71 3.71 15.57
C TYR A 300 11.68 4.85 15.27
N ARG A 301 12.52 5.21 16.23
CA ARG A 301 13.42 6.37 16.13
C ARG A 301 14.61 6.15 15.21
N ASN A 302 15.13 4.93 15.15
CA ASN A 302 16.41 4.69 14.49
C ASN A 302 16.23 4.14 13.08
N GLU A 303 15.39 3.14 12.86
CA GLU A 303 15.27 2.52 11.54
C GLU A 303 13.97 2.83 10.83
N LEU A 304 12.84 2.71 11.53
CA LEU A 304 11.54 2.67 10.85
C LEU A 304 11.16 4.03 10.25
N ARG A 305 11.40 5.14 10.97
CA ARG A 305 11.20 6.49 10.44
C ARG A 305 12.05 6.76 9.21
N LEU A 306 13.32 6.33 9.23
CA LEU A 306 14.25 6.55 8.12
C LEU A 306 13.84 5.72 6.90
N PHE A 307 13.52 4.44 7.13
CA PHE A 307 13.09 3.55 6.06
C PHE A 307 11.79 4.02 5.40
N ASN A 308 10.78 4.36 6.19
CA ASN A 308 9.48 4.79 5.70
C ASN A 308 9.55 6.13 4.97
N ASN A 309 10.23 7.14 5.53
CA ASN A 309 10.23 8.48 4.96
C ASN A 309 11.17 8.64 3.75
N PHE A 310 12.29 7.92 3.71
CA PHE A 310 13.28 8.08 2.65
C PHE A 310 13.12 7.10 1.48
N PHE A 311 12.61 5.89 1.73
CA PHE A 311 12.58 4.82 0.72
C PHE A 311 11.18 4.35 0.32
N ARG A 312 10.17 4.42 1.20
CA ARG A 312 8.84 3.91 0.87
C ARG A 312 7.99 4.94 0.11
N PRO A 313 7.51 4.60 -1.10
CA PRO A 313 6.70 5.51 -1.91
C PRO A 313 5.27 5.60 -1.39
N VAL A 314 4.74 6.82 -1.27
CA VAL A 314 3.34 7.14 -0.94
C VAL A 314 2.65 7.71 -2.19
N MET A 315 1.35 7.43 -2.35
CA MET A 315 0.49 8.08 -3.35
C MET A 315 -0.60 8.84 -2.62
N LYS A 316 -0.93 10.05 -3.10
CA LYS A 316 -2.07 10.85 -2.65
C LYS A 316 -3.17 10.81 -3.69
N ILE A 317 -4.40 10.96 -3.23
CA ILE A 317 -5.57 11.03 -4.11
C ILE A 317 -5.67 12.47 -4.63
N LYS A 318 -5.64 12.67 -5.95
CA LYS A 318 -5.85 13.97 -6.59
C LYS A 318 -7.32 14.29 -6.77
N SER A 319 -8.10 13.30 -7.20
CA SER A 319 -9.54 13.48 -7.39
C SER A 319 -10.30 12.18 -7.16
N LYS A 320 -11.56 12.35 -6.79
CA LYS A 320 -12.54 11.28 -6.61
C LYS A 320 -13.73 11.62 -7.49
N GLU A 321 -13.98 10.80 -8.50
CA GLU A 321 -15.12 10.94 -9.40
C GLU A 321 -16.11 9.83 -9.09
N LYS A 322 -17.36 10.18 -8.79
CA LYS A 322 -18.42 9.20 -8.56
C LYS A 322 -18.95 8.74 -9.92
N ILE A 323 -18.74 7.48 -10.27
CA ILE A 323 -19.27 6.89 -11.51
C ILE A 323 -20.74 6.48 -11.31
N ASN A 324 -21.05 5.88 -10.15
CA ASN A 324 -22.41 5.53 -9.74
C ASN A 324 -22.51 5.43 -8.21
N ASN A 325 -23.67 5.04 -7.67
CA ASN A 325 -23.91 4.91 -6.23
C ASN A 325 -22.99 3.93 -5.48
N SER A 326 -22.19 3.15 -6.21
CA SER A 326 -21.39 2.05 -5.68
C SER A 326 -19.91 2.17 -6.01
N VAL A 327 -19.56 2.93 -7.05
CA VAL A 327 -18.23 2.95 -7.64
C VAL A 327 -17.72 4.39 -7.72
N CYS A 328 -16.63 4.63 -7.00
CA CYS A 328 -15.85 5.85 -7.10
C CYS A 328 -14.52 5.55 -7.80
N LYS A 329 -14.22 6.31 -8.85
CA LYS A 329 -12.93 6.31 -9.53
C LYS A 329 -12.02 7.30 -8.81
N LYS A 330 -10.93 6.78 -8.24
CA LYS A 330 -9.90 7.59 -7.60
C LYS A 330 -8.75 7.79 -8.58
N THR A 331 -8.44 9.04 -8.88
CA THR A 331 -7.23 9.42 -9.59
C THR A 331 -6.17 9.78 -8.57
N TYR A 332 -5.00 9.13 -8.69
CA TYR A 332 -3.87 9.32 -7.79
C TYR A 332 -2.78 10.16 -8.46
N ASP A 333 -1.96 10.81 -7.65
CA ASP A 333 -0.72 11.42 -8.11
C ASP A 333 0.35 10.38 -8.48
N GLN A 334 1.51 10.88 -8.90
CA GLN A 334 2.68 10.04 -9.06
C GLN A 334 3.24 9.70 -7.67
N ALA A 335 3.53 8.42 -7.44
CA ALA A 335 4.08 7.98 -6.17
C ALA A 335 5.46 8.61 -5.90
N GLN A 336 5.66 9.11 -4.68
CA GLN A 336 6.92 9.70 -4.24
C GLN A 336 7.17 9.34 -2.77
N THR A 337 8.43 9.30 -2.35
CA THR A 337 8.73 9.16 -0.91
C THR A 337 8.44 10.48 -0.21
N PRO A 338 8.06 10.46 1.09
CA PRO A 338 7.88 11.69 1.85
C PRO A 338 9.08 12.63 1.78
N TYR A 339 10.30 12.10 1.89
CA TYR A 339 11.55 12.83 1.68
C TYR A 339 11.56 13.57 0.34
N ARG A 340 11.24 12.90 -0.77
CA ARG A 340 11.27 13.55 -2.09
C ARG A 340 10.23 14.67 -2.23
N ARG A 341 9.02 14.46 -1.68
CA ARG A 341 7.98 15.49 -1.66
C ARG A 341 8.41 16.70 -0.85
N LEU A 342 9.03 16.45 0.30
CA LEU A 342 9.57 17.51 1.16
C LEU A 342 10.66 18.31 0.43
N MET A 343 11.58 17.63 -0.27
CA MET A 343 12.62 18.28 -1.06
C MET A 343 12.06 19.11 -2.22
N SER A 344 10.95 18.68 -2.83
CA SER A 344 10.27 19.42 -3.91
C SER A 344 9.23 20.43 -3.44
N SER A 345 9.02 20.58 -2.12
CA SER A 345 7.93 21.38 -1.57
C SER A 345 8.11 22.89 -1.74
N GLY A 346 9.36 23.36 -1.76
CA GLY A 346 9.69 24.78 -1.63
C GLY A 346 9.40 25.38 -0.24
N GLN A 347 9.01 24.56 0.75
CA GLN A 347 8.53 25.01 2.07
C GLN A 347 9.52 24.73 3.22
N ILE A 348 10.74 24.33 2.91
CA ILE A 348 11.84 24.16 3.87
C ILE A 348 13.08 24.92 3.41
N SER A 349 13.89 25.36 4.37
CA SER A 349 15.13 26.08 4.11
C SER A 349 16.16 25.21 3.38
N ASP A 350 17.09 25.84 2.69
CA ASP A 350 18.10 25.12 1.92
C ASP A 350 19.11 24.38 2.82
N GLU A 351 19.36 24.89 4.03
CA GLU A 351 20.17 24.19 5.04
C GLU A 351 19.49 22.87 5.45
N LYS A 352 18.17 22.88 5.66
CA LYS A 352 17.41 21.66 5.97
C LYS A 352 17.40 20.69 4.80
N LYS A 353 17.27 21.18 3.56
CA LYS A 353 17.38 20.33 2.35
C LYS A 353 18.74 19.66 2.26
N GLN A 354 19.82 20.41 2.52
CA GLN A 354 21.18 19.88 2.47
C GLN A 354 21.40 18.82 3.56
N ALA A 355 20.99 19.09 4.80
CA ALA A 355 21.07 18.11 5.89
C ALA A 355 20.29 16.82 5.59
N LEU A 356 19.08 16.94 5.04
CA LEU A 356 18.29 15.77 4.63
C LEU A 356 18.92 15.00 3.47
N LYS A 357 19.59 15.69 2.55
CA LYS A 357 20.30 15.08 1.43
C LYS A 357 21.52 14.31 1.91
N GLU A 358 22.32 14.87 2.81
CA GLU A 358 23.46 14.20 3.43
C GLU A 358 23.01 12.97 4.20
N LEU A 359 21.94 13.09 4.99
CA LEU A 359 21.31 11.95 5.65
C LEU A 359 20.89 10.89 4.62
N TYR A 360 20.14 11.25 3.57
CA TYR A 360 19.74 10.29 2.54
C TYR A 360 20.93 9.57 1.87
N LEU A 361 22.04 10.27 1.67
CA LEU A 361 23.23 9.70 1.06
C LEU A 361 23.96 8.71 1.97
N SER A 362 23.92 8.91 3.29
CA SER A 362 24.52 8.01 4.29
C SER A 362 23.69 6.75 4.56
N LEU A 363 22.38 6.76 4.28
CA LEU A 363 21.49 5.63 4.57
C LEU A 363 21.66 4.45 3.59
N ASN A 364 22.03 3.29 4.15
CA ASN A 364 21.93 2.00 3.46
C ASN A 364 20.52 1.39 3.65
N PRO A 365 19.68 1.32 2.61
CA PRO A 365 18.32 0.78 2.76
C PRO A 365 18.27 -0.71 3.10
N VAL A 366 19.28 -1.49 2.71
CA VAL A 366 19.33 -2.94 3.00
C VAL A 366 19.69 -3.17 4.46
N GLN A 367 20.69 -2.44 4.97
CA GLN A 367 21.05 -2.48 6.39
C GLN A 367 19.89 -2.04 7.27
N LEU A 368 19.20 -0.95 6.91
CA LEU A 368 17.99 -0.50 7.63
C LEU A 368 16.94 -1.61 7.67
N LYS A 369 16.68 -2.28 6.54
CA LYS A 369 15.68 -3.36 6.52
C LYS A 369 16.09 -4.56 7.37
N ARG A 370 17.37 -4.97 7.33
CA ARG A 370 17.90 -6.05 8.18
C ARG A 370 17.74 -5.71 9.66
N ALA A 371 18.13 -4.52 10.07
CA ALA A 371 18.00 -4.05 11.45
C ALA A 371 16.52 -3.98 11.90
N ILE A 372 15.60 -3.55 11.02
CA ILE A 372 14.16 -3.59 11.29
C ILE A 372 13.71 -5.03 11.55
N ASP A 373 14.07 -5.97 10.70
CA ASP A 373 13.64 -7.37 10.82
C ASP A 373 14.22 -8.01 12.09
N GLU A 374 15.47 -7.72 12.44
CA GLU A 374 16.12 -8.17 13.68
C GLU A 374 15.41 -7.62 14.92
N LYS A 375 15.19 -6.30 15.00
CA LYS A 375 14.49 -5.68 16.13
C LYS A 375 13.06 -6.15 16.26
N LEU A 376 12.35 -6.34 15.15
CA LEU A 376 10.99 -6.89 15.16
C LEU A 376 10.96 -8.33 15.68
N ASN A 377 11.93 -9.15 15.31
CA ASN A 377 12.06 -10.50 15.85
C ASN A 377 12.34 -10.48 17.36
N GLN A 378 13.20 -9.57 17.83
CA GLN A 378 13.44 -9.40 19.27
C GLN A 378 12.18 -8.96 20.01
N ILE A 379 11.45 -7.97 19.52
CA ILE A 379 10.19 -7.49 20.12
C ILE A 379 9.14 -8.61 20.19
N LYS A 380 8.96 -9.37 19.10
CA LYS A 380 7.95 -10.44 19.03
C LYS A 380 8.29 -11.66 19.88
N ASN A 381 9.58 -11.98 20.00
CA ASN A 381 10.05 -13.12 20.79
C ASN A 381 10.38 -12.75 22.23
N PHE A 382 10.22 -11.48 22.62
CA PHE A 382 10.46 -11.03 23.98
C PHE A 382 9.50 -11.75 24.93
N LYS A 383 10.07 -12.55 25.83
CA LYS A 383 9.35 -13.20 26.93
C LYS A 383 9.65 -12.43 28.21
N PRO A 384 8.65 -11.83 28.88
CA PRO A 384 8.89 -11.16 30.15
C PRO A 384 9.41 -12.14 31.20
N ILE A 385 10.31 -11.65 32.06
CA ILE A 385 11.05 -12.44 33.06
C ILE A 385 10.11 -13.19 34.03
N TYR A 386 8.84 -12.76 34.17
CA TYR A 386 7.80 -13.44 34.95
C TYR A 386 7.51 -14.89 34.51
N PHE A 387 7.91 -15.31 33.30
CA PHE A 387 7.73 -16.70 32.85
C PHE A 387 8.78 -17.69 33.37
N LYS A 388 9.83 -17.26 34.09
CA LYS A 388 10.88 -18.17 34.60
C LYS A 388 10.53 -18.89 35.91
N ASN A 389 9.44 -18.52 36.60
CA ASN A 389 9.09 -19.08 37.92
C ASN A 389 7.80 -19.90 37.96
N LEU A 390 7.23 -20.29 36.82
CA LEU A 390 6.16 -21.29 36.79
C LEU A 390 6.77 -22.64 36.42
N SER A 391 6.86 -23.52 37.41
CA SER A 391 7.28 -24.91 37.21
C SER A 391 6.40 -25.58 36.14
N THR A 392 7.03 -26.39 35.30
CA THR A 392 6.42 -27.12 34.17
C THR A 392 5.20 -27.98 34.57
N SER A 393 4.98 -28.19 35.88
CA SER A 393 3.81 -28.88 36.44
C SER A 393 2.51 -28.06 36.42
N MET A 394 2.54 -26.72 36.48
CA MET A 394 1.30 -25.92 36.48
C MET A 394 0.68 -25.74 35.09
N VAL A 395 1.49 -25.81 34.02
CA VAL A 395 1.01 -25.66 32.63
C VAL A 395 0.20 -26.87 32.17
N ARG A 396 0.42 -28.06 32.77
CA ARG A 396 -0.30 -29.29 32.39
C ARG A 396 -1.77 -29.28 32.83
N ASN A 397 -2.10 -28.61 33.94
CA ASN A 397 -3.47 -28.59 34.46
C ASN A 397 -4.43 -27.67 33.69
N TYR A 398 -3.92 -26.74 32.87
CA TYR A 398 -4.74 -25.86 32.03
C TYR A 398 -5.11 -26.45 30.67
N VAL A 399 -4.47 -27.55 30.24
CA VAL A 399 -4.65 -28.13 28.89
C VAL A 399 -5.55 -29.37 28.91
N SER A 400 -5.99 -29.86 30.08
CA SER A 400 -6.76 -31.10 30.19
C SER A 400 -7.99 -31.03 31.10
N GLN A 401 -8.86 -30.03 30.90
CA GLN A 401 -10.26 -30.18 31.31
C GLN A 401 -11.20 -29.85 30.14
N PRO A 402 -12.02 -30.81 29.68
CA PRO A 402 -13.09 -30.54 28.72
C PRO A 402 -14.23 -29.80 29.42
N VAL A 403 -14.80 -28.88 28.66
CA VAL A 403 -16.02 -28.09 28.92
C VAL A 403 -17.13 -28.97 29.50
N GLY A 404 -17.55 -28.68 30.73
CA GLY A 404 -18.64 -29.40 31.38
C GLY A 404 -18.97 -28.88 32.78
N ALA A 405 -19.48 -27.65 32.88
CA ALA A 405 -20.21 -27.20 34.08
C ALA A 405 -21.32 -26.24 33.68
N MET A 406 -22.51 -26.81 33.52
CA MET A 406 -23.79 -26.10 33.47
C MET A 406 -24.07 -25.41 34.80
N VAL A 407 -24.49 -24.14 34.70
CA VAL A 407 -25.57 -23.48 35.44
C VAL A 407 -26.16 -24.22 36.66
N ARG A 408 -26.06 -23.61 37.84
CA ARG A 408 -27.21 -23.31 38.73
C ARG A 408 -26.79 -22.40 39.90
N PHE A 409 -27.43 -21.23 39.96
CA PHE A 409 -27.62 -20.47 41.19
C PHE A 409 -28.94 -20.91 41.85
N LEU A 410 -29.01 -20.71 43.18
CA LEU A 410 -30.17 -20.54 44.08
C LEU A 410 -30.49 -21.69 45.07
N ASN A 411 -30.52 -21.26 46.34
CA ASN A 411 -31.19 -21.76 47.56
C ASN A 411 -30.63 -23.08 48.16
N ASP A 412 -30.34 -23.23 49.46
CA ASP A 412 -30.59 -22.45 50.69
C ASP A 412 -29.31 -22.37 51.54
#